data_AF-Q89N28-F1
#
_entry.id   AF-Q89N28-F1
#
_cell.length_a   1.000
_cell.length_b   1.000
_cell.length_c   1.000
_cell.angle_alpha   90.00
_cell.angle_beta   90.00
_cell.angle_gamma   90.00
#
_symmetry.space_group_name_H-M   'P 1'
#
loop_
_entity.id
_entity.type
_entity.pdbx_description
1 polymer ?
#
loop_
_entity_poly.entity_id
_entity_poly.type
_entity_poly.pdbx_seq_one_letter_code
_entity_poly.pdbx_strand_id
1 'polypeptide(L)' 'MSSPSTTTAAKSHRYELVHGDGADFVAYQRRREDGIWQTFATWMIPRTVCS' A
#
# COMPACT_ATOMS: atom_id res chain seq x y z
N MET A 1 13.90 21.39 30.02
CA MET A 1 14.38 21.43 28.62
C MET A 1 13.54 20.45 27.84
N SER A 2 12.72 20.94 26.91
CA SER A 2 11.90 20.08 26.05
C SER A 2 12.79 19.50 24.95
N SER A 3 13.09 18.22 25.03
CA SER A 3 13.74 17.49 23.94
C SER A 3 12.85 17.57 22.68
N PRO A 4 13.39 17.80 21.48
CA PRO A 4 12.59 17.76 20.28
C PRO A 4 12.21 16.28 20.07
N SER A 5 10.94 15.95 20.30
CA SER A 5 10.38 14.69 19.83
C SER A 5 10.25 14.81 18.32
N THR A 6 11.37 14.62 17.61
CA THR A 6 11.35 14.32 16.19
C THR A 6 10.76 12.92 16.07
N THR A 7 9.44 12.83 16.19
CA THR A 7 8.70 11.66 15.78
C THR A 7 8.89 11.58 14.29
N THR A 8 9.92 10.84 13.87
CA THR A 8 10.01 10.29 12.53
C THR A 8 8.69 9.55 12.34
N ALA A 9 7.69 10.19 11.74
CA ALA A 9 6.45 9.55 11.37
C ALA A 9 6.87 8.45 10.40
N ALA A 10 7.04 7.24 10.93
CA ALA A 10 7.53 6.10 10.17
C ALA A 10 6.61 5.98 8.97
N LYS A 11 7.12 6.28 7.77
CA LYS A 11 6.35 6.26 6.53
C LYS A 11 5.73 4.88 6.43
N SER A 12 4.45 4.79 6.79
CA SER A 12 3.77 3.52 6.96
C SER A 12 3.34 3.09 5.57
N HIS A 13 3.94 2.01 5.09
CA HIS A 13 3.60 1.38 3.81
C HIS A 13 2.89 0.06 4.11
N ARG A 14 1.89 -0.28 3.31
CA ARG A 14 1.24 -1.58 3.33
C ARG A 14 0.84 -2.00 1.92
N TYR A 15 0.46 -3.25 1.77
CA TYR A 15 -0.13 -3.77 0.54
C TYR A 15 -1.47 -4.46 0.84
N GLU A 16 -2.32 -4.53 -0.16
CA GLU A 16 -3.61 -5.21 -0.14
C GLU A 16 -3.73 -6.07 -1.41
N LEU A 17 -4.18 -7.32 -1.26
CA LEU A 17 -4.53 -8.17 -2.39
C LEU A 17 -5.95 -7.86 -2.83
N VAL A 18 -6.12 -7.52 -4.10
CA VAL A 18 -7.41 -7.16 -4.70
C VAL A 18 -7.74 -8.19 -5.77
N HIS A 19 -8.86 -8.87 -5.60
CA HIS A 19 -9.33 -9.88 -6.54
C HIS A 19 -10.23 -9.21 -7.59
N GLY A 20 -9.81 -9.25 -8.85
CA GLY A 20 -10.61 -8.85 -9.99
C GLY A 20 -11.15 -10.06 -10.77
N ASP A 21 -12.10 -9.79 -11.65
CA ASP A 21 -12.56 -10.78 -12.62
C ASP A 21 -11.51 -10.89 -13.74
N GLY A 22 -10.83 -12.03 -13.83
CA GLY A 22 -9.77 -12.31 -14.80
C GLY A 22 -8.32 -12.01 -14.35
N ALA A 23 -8.10 -11.20 -13.30
CA ALA A 23 -6.76 -10.97 -12.76
C ALA A 23 -6.80 -10.58 -11.27
N ASP A 24 -5.71 -10.88 -10.56
CA ASP A 24 -5.50 -10.39 -9.20
C ASP A 24 -4.54 -9.20 -9.22
N PHE A 25 -4.55 -8.40 -8.16
CA PHE A 25 -3.70 -7.22 -8.05
C PHE A 25 -3.10 -7.09 -6.65
N VAL A 26 -1.93 -6.46 -6.59
CA VAL A 26 -1.35 -5.93 -5.35
C VAL A 26 -1.47 -4.42 -5.37
N ALA A 27 -2.23 -3.85 -4.44
CA ALA A 27 -2.34 -2.40 -4.26
C ALA A 27 -1.38 -1.95 -3.14
N TYR A 28 -0.36 -1.18 -3.49
CA TYR A 28 0.55 -0.57 -2.53
C TYR A 28 -0.02 0.74 -2.03
N GLN A 29 -0.14 0.85 -0.71
CA GLN A 29 -0.72 2.00 -0.02
C GLN A 29 0.31 2.64 0.90
N ARG A 30 0.27 3.96 0.98
CA ARG A 30 1.03 4.75 1.95
C ARG A 30 0.07 5.51 2.84
N ARG A 31 0.42 5.65 4.11
CA ARG A 31 -0.31 6.51 5.04
C ARG A 31 0.08 7.96 4.79
N ARG A 32 -0.91 8.80 4.50
CA ARG A 32 -0.77 10.25 4.40
C ARG A 32 -0.70 10.88 5.80
N GLU A 33 -0.35 12.16 5.86
CA GLU A 33 -0.29 12.92 7.12
C GLU A 33 -1.66 13.03 7.81
N ASP A 34 -2.75 13.02 7.03
CA ASP A 34 -4.14 12.95 7.51
C ASP A 34 -4.52 11.56 8.08
N GLY A 35 -3.59 10.61 8.08
CA GLY A 35 -3.80 9.25 8.57
C GLY A 35 -4.53 8.33 7.60
N ILE A 36 -4.97 8.83 6.44
CA ILE A 36 -5.68 8.07 5.41
C ILE A 36 -4.69 7.26 4.59
N TRP A 37 -5.09 6.03 4.27
CA TRP A 37 -4.35 5.18 3.35
C TRP A 37 -4.69 5.54 1.91
N GLN A 38 -3.66 5.83 1.12
CA GLN A 38 -3.81 6.11 -0.30
C GLN A 38 -3.01 5.09 -1.11
N THR A 39 -3.67 4.45 -2.07
CA THR A 39 -2.99 3.65 -3.10
C THR A 39 -2.14 4.56 -3.98
N PHE A 40 -0.86 4.22 -4.14
CA PHE A 40 0.06 4.96 -5.01
C PHE A 40 0.62 4.12 -6.15
N ALA A 41 0.52 2.80 -6.07
CA ALA A 41 0.85 1.89 -7.15
C ALA A 41 -0.04 0.63 -7.07
N THR A 42 -0.41 0.10 -8.24
CA THR A 42 -1.13 -1.16 -8.36
C THR A 42 -0.41 -2.03 -9.35
N TRP A 43 -0.10 -3.26 -8.96
CA TRP A 43 0.60 -4.25 -9.78
C TRP A 43 -0.35 -5.39 -10.09
N MET A 44 -0.48 -5.76 -11.36
CA MET A 44 -1.27 -6.92 -11.78
C MET A 44 -0.49 -8.21 -11.49
N ILE A 45 -1.18 -9.21 -10.97
CA ILE A 45 -0.73 -10.60 -10.86
C ILE A 45 -1.39 -11.36 -12.01
N PRO A 46 -0.64 -11.70 -13.07
CA PRO A 46 -1.17 -12.49 -14.17
C PRO A 46 -1.64 -13.85 -13.65
N ARG A 47 -2.89 -14.22 -13.91
CA ARG A 47 -3.33 -15.60 -13.72
C ARG A 47 -2.82 -16.41 -14.90
N THR A 48 -1.91 -17.35 -14.66
CA THR A 48 -1.57 -18.34 -15.69
C THR A 48 -2.80 -19.18 -15.95
N VAL A 49 -3.42 -19.04 -17.12
CA VAL A 49 -4.34 -20.05 -17.61
C VAL A 49 -3.52 -21.31 -17.88
N CYS A 50 -3.67 -22.32 -17.05
CA CYS A 50 -3.17 -23.66 -17.38
C CYS A 50 -4.00 -24.14 -18.58
N SER A 51 -3.38 -24.15 -19.76
CA SER A 51 -3.90 -24.74 -21.01
C SER A 51 -3.74 -26.24 -21.02
#